data_AF-A0A3A6MYE9-F1
#
_entry.id   AF-A0A3A6MYE9-F1
#
_cell.length_a   1.000
_cell.length_b   1.000
_cell.length_c   1.000
_cell.angle_alpha   90.00
_cell.angle_beta   90.00
_cell.angle_gamma   90.00
#
_symmetry.space_group_name_H-M   'P 1'
#
loop_
_entity.id
_entity.type
_entity.pdbx_description
1 polymer ?
#
loop_
_entity_poly.entity_id
_entity_poly.type
_entity_poly.pdbx_seq_one_letter_code
_entity_poly.pdbx_strand_id
1 'polypeptide(L)' 'MKNIHMDLDGDVLVIRVDLTKSFGPSTSGKTTIIASTEGNVAVPGREDVKVGVNVYTKRST' A
#
# COMPACT_ATOMS: atom_id res chain seq x y z
N MET A 1 -7.73 3.17 0.35
CA MET A 1 -6.58 2.44 0.93
C MET A 1 -6.99 0.99 1.20
N LYS A 2 -6.15 0.02 0.79
CA LYS A 2 -6.38 -1.41 0.98
C LYS A 2 -5.20 -2.06 1.68
N ASN A 3 -5.46 -2.71 2.82
CA ASN A 3 -4.47 -3.53 3.55
C ASN A 3 -3.17 -2.80 3.90
N ILE A 4 -3.31 -1.56 4.36
CA ILE A 4 -2.20 -0.75 4.86
C ILE A 4 -2.61 -0.18 6.20
N HIS A 5 -1.70 -0.27 7.17
CA HIS A 5 -1.74 0.51 8.39
C HIS A 5 -0.48 1.37 8.44
N MET A 6 -0.64 2.67 8.66
CA MET A 6 0.44 3.63 8.78
C MET A 6 0.49 4.14 10.21
N ASP A 7 1.70 4.29 10.73
CA ASP A 7 1.96 4.85 12.05
C ASP A 7 3.31 5.59 12.05
N LEU A 8 3.54 6.42 13.07
CA LEU A 8 4.81 7.10 13.28
C LEU A 8 5.49 6.54 14.53
N ASP A 9 6.71 6.06 14.36
CA ASP A 9 7.64 5.77 15.46
C ASP A 9 8.66 6.90 15.53
N GLY A 10 8.34 7.95 16.30
CA GLY A 10 9.03 9.23 16.28
C GLY A 10 8.93 9.91 14.91
N ASP A 11 10.07 10.06 14.23
CA ASP A 11 10.15 10.64 12.88
C ASP A 11 10.10 9.57 11.76
N VAL A 12 9.96 8.28 12.11
CA VAL A 12 9.96 7.17 11.16
C VAL A 12 8.54 6.75 10.80
N LEU A 13 8.21 6.76 9.51
CA LEU A 13 6.96 6.20 9.00
C LEU A 13 7.04 4.67 8.97
N VAL A 14 6.20 4.01 9.77
CA VAL A 14 6.06 2.56 9.80
C VAL A 14 4.81 2.15 9.03
N ILE A 15 5.00 1.30 8.01
CA ILE A 15 3.92 0.79 7.17
C ILE A 15 3.79 -0.71 7.38
N ARG A 16 2.63 -1.16 7.86
CA ARG A 16 2.33 -2.58 8.07
C ARG A 16 1.36 -3.06 6.99
N VAL A 17 1.70 -4.18 6.37
CA VAL A 17 0.92 -4.83 5.32
C VAL A 17 0.81 -6.31 5.64
N ASP A 18 -0.40 -6.86 5.62
CA ASP A 18 -0.65 -8.29 5.79
C ASP A 18 -0.51 -9.01 4.45
N LEU A 19 0.60 -9.72 4.24
CA LEU A 19 0.90 -10.39 2.97
C LEU A 19 0.03 -11.62 2.70
N THR A 20 -0.82 -12.05 3.65
CA THR A 20 -1.75 -13.17 3.46
C THR A 20 -3.03 -12.76 2.72
N LYS A 21 -3.30 -11.45 2.63
CA LYS A 21 -4.50 -10.91 1.98
C LYS A 21 -4.25 -10.62 0.50
N SER A 22 -5.29 -10.80 -0.31
CA SER A 22 -5.30 -10.37 -1.70
C SER A 22 -6.65 -9.78 -2.10
N PHE A 23 -6.63 -8.84 -3.04
CA PHE A 23 -7.79 -8.04 -3.47
C PHE A 23 -8.11 -8.27 -4.95
N GLY A 24 -7.74 -9.42 -5.49
CA GLY A 24 -7.94 -9.77 -6.89
C GLY A 24 -6.94 -9.15 -7.85
N PRO A 25 -7.14 -9.34 -9.17
CA PRO A 25 -6.23 -8.85 -10.19
C PRO A 25 -6.28 -7.32 -10.32
N SER A 26 -5.16 -6.71 -10.71
CA SER A 26 -5.13 -5.30 -11.13
C SER A 26 -5.93 -5.09 -12.41
N THR A 27 -6.26 -3.82 -12.73
CA THR A 27 -6.98 -3.44 -13.96
C THR A 27 -6.35 -4.01 -15.23
N SER A 28 -5.03 -4.14 -15.26
CA SER A 28 -4.30 -4.73 -16.40
C SER A 28 -4.33 -6.26 -16.44
N GLY A 29 -4.79 -6.92 -15.37
CA GLY A 29 -4.75 -8.37 -15.19
C GLY A 29 -3.36 -8.94 -14.85
N LYS A 30 -2.29 -8.15 -14.96
CA LYS A 30 -0.89 -8.62 -14.87
C LYS A 30 -0.41 -8.92 -13.45
N THR A 31 -1.12 -8.45 -12.44
CA THR A 31 -0.70 -8.54 -11.03
C THR A 31 -1.90 -8.84 -10.14
N THR A 32 -1.66 -9.48 -8.99
CA THR A 32 -2.65 -9.61 -7.91
C THR A 32 -2.32 -8.59 -6.83
N ILE A 33 -3.30 -7.77 -6.46
CA ILE A 33 -3.12 -6.69 -5.48
C ILE A 33 -3.06 -7.30 -4.08
N ILE A 34 -2.00 -6.99 -3.33
CA ILE A 34 -1.86 -7.32 -1.90
C ILE A 34 -2.19 -6.10 -1.05
N ALA A 35 -1.67 -4.92 -1.41
CA ALA A 35 -1.97 -3.67 -0.75
C ALA A 35 -1.78 -2.48 -1.70
N SER A 36 -2.55 -1.41 -1.48
CA SER A 36 -2.36 -0.15 -2.20
C SER A 36 -2.90 1.03 -1.41
N THR A 37 -2.19 2.16 -1.48
CA THR A 37 -2.72 3.46 -1.03
C THR A 37 -3.74 4.04 -2.02
N GLU A 38 -3.87 3.46 -3.22
CA GLU A 38 -4.77 3.92 -4.30
C GLU A 38 -4.45 5.35 -4.78
N GLY A 39 -3.18 5.72 -4.72
CA GLY A 39 -2.66 7.05 -5.05
C GLY A 39 -1.71 7.56 -3.98
N ASN A 40 -1.27 8.81 -4.13
CA ASN A 40 -0.49 9.48 -3.09
C ASN A 40 -1.43 10.02 -2.02
N VAL A 41 -1.17 9.67 -0.76
CA VAL A 41 -1.93 10.14 0.41
C VAL A 41 -1.01 10.87 1.36
N ALA A 42 -1.56 11.73 2.22
CA ALA A 42 -0.77 12.35 3.28
C ALA A 42 -0.32 11.31 4.32
N VAL A 43 0.88 11.49 4.87
CA VAL A 43 1.30 10.74 6.05
C VAL A 43 0.51 11.27 7.26
N PRO A 44 -0.12 10.40 8.08
CA PRO A 44 -0.83 10.85 9.28
C PRO A 44 0.06 11.73 10.16
N GLY A 45 -0.42 12.92 10.53
CA GLY A 45 0.33 13.90 11.33
C GLY A 45 1.37 14.73 10.55
N ARG A 46 1.56 14.52 9.24
CA ARG A 46 2.44 15.31 8.37
C ARG A 46 1.77 15.56 7.01
N GLU A 47 0.89 16.56 6.94
CA GLU A 47 0.02 16.76 5.78
C GLU A 47 0.75 17.15 4.48
N ASP A 48 1.92 17.76 4.59
CA ASP A 48 2.81 18.14 3.50
C ASP A 48 3.62 16.96 2.93
N VAL A 49 3.80 15.91 3.73
CA VAL A 49 4.52 14.70 3.32
C VAL A 49 3.54 13.70 2.69
N LYS A 50 3.84 13.27 1.47
CA LYS A 50 2.99 12.32 0.72
C LYS A 50 3.65 10.95 0.59
N VAL A 51 2.84 9.90 0.62
CA VAL A 51 3.27 8.51 0.43
C VAL A 51 2.34 7.78 -0.54
N GLY A 52 2.93 6.99 -1.44
CA GLY A 52 2.24 6.07 -2.32
C GLY A 52 2.86 4.68 -2.21
N VAL A 53 2.05 3.66 -1.91
CA VAL A 53 2.52 2.27 -1.75
C VAL A 53 1.73 1.35 -2.66
N ASN A 54 2.43 0.46 -3.35
CA ASN A 54 1.85 -0.65 -4.08
C ASN A 54 2.58 -1.94 -3.69
N VAL A 55 1.83 -2.92 -3.19
CA VAL A 55 2.34 -4.27 -2.89
C VAL A 55 1.53 -5.24 -3.72
N TYR A 56 2.20 -6.06 -4.53
CA TYR A 56 1.55 -6.98 -5.45
C TYR A 56 2.42 -8.19 -5.74
N THR A 57 1.78 -9.28 -6.14
CA THR A 57 2.46 -10.39 -6.81
C THR A 57 2.27 -10.26 -8.32
N LYS A 58 3.35 -10.52 -9.06
CA LYS A 58 3.26 -10.65 -10.52
C LYS A 58 2.52 -11.95 -10.83
N ARG A 59 1.50 -11.90 -11.70
CA ARG A 59 0.94 -13.13 -12.26
C ARG A 59 1.85 -13.53 -13.41
N SER A 60 2.56 -14.63 -13.25
CA SER A 60 3.22 -15.29 -14.38
C SER A 60 2.10 -15.88 -15.25
N THR A 61 2.09 -15.49 -16.53
CA THR A 61 1.30 -16.15 -17.58
C THR A 61 1.74 -17.59 -17.76
#